data_AF-A0A364N0Q5-F1
#
_entry.id   AF-A0A364N0Q5-F1
#
_cell.length_a   1.000
_cell.length_b   1.000
_cell.length_c   1.000
_cell.angle_alpha   90.00
_cell.angle_beta   90.00
_cell.angle_gamma   90.00
#
_symmetry.space_group_name_H-M   'P 1'
#
loop_
_entity.id
_entity.type
_entity.pdbx_description
1 polymer ?
#
loop_
_entity_poly.entity_id
_entity_poly.type
_entity_poly.pdbx_seq_one_letter_code
_entity_poly.pdbx_strand_id
1 'polypeptide(L)'
;MGSSADDPNSVPAATSGSRSKLLSTNFKNFLSKPALKHPQQALTVQLFNAEQKANAHSTSSDQQPTLAPGQQQQQQQQKVDMSAQQATGDIVSGANSGFPKTSDAPGEHFEPRQTATSEDYEPDPSKSIKLSPERQALVDDIIALYSCAPTISRVKRYTPDCVYDDQFVYANDRYKMAGQWFALPKLFSASINESYQIIRSDDDMIQFKNKQSWTFRLIPKTATITGLVSLSLDPESRDTEFMQIKYHKDQANDKDYSHEGLGFSFKKWQADNVVKHMDAPELKEFEEDKGANKEHVRKYGTGAEEGAAPKKDFTAA
;
A
#
# COMPACT_ATOMS: atom_id res chain seq x y z
N MET A 1 20.02 47.62 -62.15
CA MET A 1 20.34 46.37 -62.87
C MET A 1 21.38 45.61 -62.07
N GLY A 2 21.03 44.42 -61.55
CA GLY A 2 21.93 43.42 -60.93
C GLY A 2 22.63 43.85 -59.63
N SER A 3 22.88 43.01 -58.62
CA SER A 3 22.86 41.56 -58.53
C SER A 3 22.82 41.14 -57.05
N SER A 4 22.15 40.02 -56.82
CA SER A 4 22.05 39.15 -55.66
C SER A 4 23.32 38.92 -54.83
N ALA A 5 23.13 38.69 -53.53
CA ALA A 5 23.75 37.57 -52.79
C ALA A 5 23.00 37.36 -51.46
N ASP A 6 22.18 36.30 -51.40
CA ASP A 6 21.61 35.72 -50.19
C ASP A 6 22.65 34.79 -49.54
N ASP A 7 22.79 34.84 -48.22
CA ASP A 7 23.61 33.92 -47.42
C ASP A 7 22.69 33.20 -46.40
N PRO A 8 22.46 31.88 -46.49
CA PRO A 8 21.60 31.15 -45.56
C PRO A 8 22.44 30.32 -44.59
N ASN A 9 22.84 30.91 -43.47
CA ASN A 9 23.20 30.15 -42.26
C ASN A 9 23.18 31.05 -41.02
N SER A 10 22.00 31.18 -40.40
CA SER A 10 21.92 31.56 -38.98
C SER A 10 21.06 30.53 -38.23
N VAL A 11 21.74 29.77 -37.36
CA VAL A 11 21.12 28.86 -36.39
C VAL A 11 20.76 29.71 -35.16
N PRO A 12 19.52 29.67 -34.62
CA PRO A 12 19.21 30.39 -33.41
C PRO A 12 19.84 29.69 -32.19
N ALA A 13 20.57 30.45 -31.38
CA ALA A 13 21.10 30.03 -30.10
C ALA A 13 19.96 29.76 -29.12
N ALA A 14 19.88 28.51 -28.63
CA ALA A 14 18.96 28.14 -27.56
C ALA A 14 19.46 28.73 -26.22
N THR A 15 18.62 29.56 -25.62
CA THR A 15 18.81 30.15 -24.29
C THR A 15 18.73 29.06 -23.20
N SER A 16 19.91 28.68 -22.69
CA SER A 16 20.05 27.92 -21.45
C SER A 16 19.73 28.82 -20.25
N GLY A 17 18.60 28.58 -19.60
CA GLY A 17 18.38 29.16 -18.27
C GLY A 17 16.95 29.12 -17.77
N SER A 18 16.44 27.97 -17.30
CA SER A 18 15.42 27.94 -16.23
C SER A 18 15.10 26.52 -15.70
N ARG A 19 16.10 25.75 -15.22
CA ARG A 19 15.81 24.46 -14.55
C ARG A 19 16.49 24.23 -13.19
N SER A 20 17.30 25.16 -12.69
CA SER A 20 18.13 24.89 -11.48
C SER A 20 17.68 25.56 -10.18
N LYS A 21 16.61 26.38 -10.15
CA LYS A 21 16.18 27.07 -8.91
C LYS A 21 15.14 26.32 -8.08
N LEU A 22 14.36 25.41 -8.67
CA LEU A 22 13.29 24.67 -7.98
C LEU A 22 13.83 23.56 -7.05
N LEU A 23 15.02 23.01 -7.35
CA LEU A 23 15.65 21.97 -6.54
C LEU A 23 16.36 22.52 -5.30
N SER A 24 16.91 23.74 -5.35
CA SER A 24 17.73 24.29 -4.26
C SER A 24 16.93 24.78 -3.05
N THR A 25 15.70 25.25 -3.24
CA THR A 25 14.88 25.84 -2.17
C THR A 25 14.08 24.80 -1.40
N ASN A 26 13.60 23.75 -2.06
CA ASN A 26 12.90 22.64 -1.41
C ASN A 26 13.86 21.79 -0.54
N PHE A 27 15.14 21.70 -0.92
CA PHE A 27 16.14 20.90 -0.19
C PHE A 27 16.59 21.52 1.14
N LYS A 28 16.59 22.85 1.27
CA LYS A 28 16.93 23.54 2.53
C LYS A 28 15.85 23.37 3.60
N ASN A 29 14.58 23.26 3.20
CA ASN A 29 13.47 23.05 4.13
C ASN A 29 13.41 21.61 4.68
N PHE A 30 13.92 20.63 3.91
CA PHE A 30 14.10 19.24 4.34
C PHE A 30 15.07 19.10 5.52
N LEU A 31 16.05 20.00 5.67
CA LEU A 31 17.08 19.97 6.73
C LEU A 31 16.67 20.74 8.00
N SER A 32 15.39 21.10 8.14
CA SER A 32 14.90 21.82 9.32
C SER A 32 14.72 20.86 10.52
N LYS A 33 15.08 21.34 11.71
CA LYS A 33 15.07 20.58 12.98
C LYS A 33 13.75 19.82 13.31
N PRO A 34 12.54 20.24 12.87
CA PRO A 34 11.32 19.46 13.10
C PRO A 34 11.25 18.12 12.34
N ALA A 35 11.89 18.01 11.17
CA ALA A 35 11.86 16.80 10.32
C ALA A 35 12.63 15.61 10.92
N LEU A 36 13.44 15.85 11.95
CA LEU A 36 14.23 14.82 12.65
C LEU A 36 13.46 14.11 13.76
N LYS A 37 12.32 14.65 14.21
CA LYS A 37 11.52 14.03 15.30
C LYS A 37 10.50 13.01 14.79
N HIS A 38 9.99 13.19 13.57
CA HIS A 38 9.01 12.29 12.93
C HIS A 38 9.35 12.16 11.43
N PRO A 39 10.47 11.49 11.08
CA PRO A 39 10.95 11.43 9.69
C PRO A 39 9.94 10.79 8.73
N GLN A 40 9.08 9.90 9.23
CA GLN A 40 7.99 9.27 8.48
C GLN A 40 6.91 10.31 8.09
N GLN A 41 6.37 11.05 9.07
CA GLN A 41 5.38 12.12 8.81
C GLN A 41 5.97 13.24 7.93
N ALA A 42 7.25 13.58 8.11
CA ALA A 42 7.93 14.60 7.32
C ALA A 42 8.17 14.17 5.86
N LEU A 43 8.50 12.90 5.61
CA LEU A 43 8.63 12.34 4.27
C LEU A 43 7.26 12.30 3.57
N THR A 44 6.21 11.87 4.28
CA THR A 44 4.84 11.79 3.79
C THR A 44 4.30 13.17 3.40
N VAL A 45 4.45 14.18 4.26
CA VAL A 45 4.04 15.56 3.96
C VAL A 45 4.86 16.17 2.82
N GLN A 46 6.16 15.84 2.69
CA GLN A 46 7.01 16.43 1.65
C GLN A 46 6.83 15.78 0.27
N LEU A 47 6.58 14.47 0.20
CA LEU A 47 6.19 13.78 -1.04
C LEU A 47 4.83 14.30 -1.52
N PHE A 48 3.85 14.38 -0.62
CA PHE A 48 2.53 14.95 -0.91
C PHE A 48 2.61 16.41 -1.41
N ASN A 49 3.42 17.25 -0.75
CA ASN A 49 3.57 18.65 -1.15
C ASN A 49 4.37 18.83 -2.46
N ALA A 50 5.32 17.95 -2.77
CA ALA A 50 6.04 17.97 -4.03
C ALA A 50 5.11 17.63 -5.20
N GLU A 51 4.16 16.73 -4.98
CA GLU A 51 3.18 16.29 -5.97
C GLU A 51 2.02 17.30 -6.15
N GLN A 52 1.54 17.91 -5.07
CA GLN A 52 0.57 19.02 -5.16
C GLN A 52 1.12 20.22 -5.94
N LYS A 53 2.41 20.51 -5.84
CA LYS A 53 3.07 21.56 -6.63
C LYS A 53 3.24 21.19 -8.10
N ALA A 54 3.30 19.90 -8.44
CA ALA A 54 3.31 19.43 -9.82
C ALA A 54 1.90 19.47 -10.45
N ASN A 55 0.85 19.26 -9.64
CA ASN A 55 -0.54 19.20 -10.09
C ASN A 55 -1.29 20.56 -10.04
N ALA A 56 -0.71 21.60 -9.43
CA ALA A 56 -1.26 22.97 -9.42
C ALA A 56 -1.18 23.71 -10.78
N HIS A 57 -1.01 23.01 -11.90
CA HIS A 57 -1.04 23.54 -13.27
C HIS A 57 -2.25 23.06 -14.11
N SER A 58 -3.26 22.43 -13.49
CA SER A 58 -4.51 22.09 -14.18
C SER A 58 -5.73 22.45 -13.32
N THR A 59 -6.47 23.47 -13.73
CA THR A 59 -7.60 24.08 -13.04
C THR A 59 -8.92 23.30 -13.13
N SER A 60 -9.66 23.34 -12.00
CA SER A 60 -11.11 23.57 -11.78
C SER A 60 -12.20 22.77 -12.52
N SER A 61 -13.15 22.18 -11.78
CA SER A 61 -14.54 22.68 -11.65
C SER A 61 -15.43 21.74 -10.80
N ASP A 62 -16.42 22.36 -10.14
CA ASP A 62 -17.41 21.82 -9.20
C ASP A 62 -18.42 20.82 -9.81
N GLN A 63 -18.97 19.92 -8.98
CA GLN A 63 -20.41 19.86 -8.65
C GLN A 63 -20.79 18.69 -7.72
N GLN A 64 -21.70 18.99 -6.79
CA GLN A 64 -22.33 18.14 -5.77
C GLN A 64 -23.70 17.64 -6.30
N PRO A 65 -24.22 16.46 -5.89
CA PRO A 65 -25.45 16.52 -5.05
C PRO A 65 -25.71 15.35 -4.04
N THR A 66 -26.41 15.77 -2.96
CA THR A 66 -27.41 15.17 -2.05
C THR A 66 -27.75 13.66 -1.97
N LEU A 67 -27.93 13.22 -0.71
CA LEU A 67 -28.40 11.90 -0.22
C LEU A 67 -29.93 11.82 -0.03
N ALA A 68 -30.49 10.61 -0.09
CA ALA A 68 -31.75 10.22 0.55
C ALA A 68 -31.67 8.79 1.15
N PRO A 69 -32.46 8.43 2.19
CA PRO A 69 -32.16 7.32 3.11
C PRO A 69 -33.12 6.12 3.04
N GLY A 70 -32.64 4.95 3.48
CA GLY A 70 -33.45 3.90 4.09
C GLY A 70 -33.30 2.49 3.48
N GLN A 71 -32.80 1.53 4.27
CA GLN A 71 -33.61 0.49 4.94
C GLN A 71 -32.72 -0.59 5.58
N GLN A 72 -32.96 -0.82 6.87
CA GLN A 72 -32.43 -1.91 7.69
C GLN A 72 -33.42 -3.07 7.69
N GLN A 73 -32.91 -4.31 7.63
CA GLN A 73 -33.22 -5.46 8.50
C GLN A 73 -32.94 -6.78 7.77
N GLN A 74 -32.02 -7.58 8.29
CA GLN A 74 -32.30 -8.92 8.84
C GLN A 74 -30.98 -9.60 9.25
N GLN A 75 -30.75 -9.67 10.56
CA GLN A 75 -29.81 -10.57 11.23
C GLN A 75 -30.63 -11.61 12.01
N GLN A 76 -30.07 -12.81 12.11
CA GLN A 76 -30.53 -14.07 12.76
C GLN A 76 -30.73 -15.13 11.66
N GLN A 77 -30.10 -16.30 11.67
CA GLN A 77 -29.52 -17.08 12.75
C GLN A 77 -28.80 -18.26 12.09
N GLN A 78 -27.57 -18.62 12.48
CA GLN A 78 -27.23 -20.03 12.60
C GLN A 78 -25.97 -20.23 13.42
N LYS A 79 -26.12 -21.15 14.37
CA LYS A 79 -25.18 -21.53 15.42
C LYS A 79 -25.02 -23.05 15.28
N VAL A 80 -23.80 -23.50 15.54
CA VAL A 80 -23.38 -24.86 15.92
C VAL A 80 -23.20 -25.87 14.77
N ASP A 81 -21.95 -26.21 14.46
CA ASP A 81 -21.30 -27.44 14.97
C ASP A 81 -19.78 -27.35 14.76
N MET A 82 -19.04 -27.18 15.88
CA MET A 82 -17.58 -27.30 15.91
C MET A 82 -17.25 -28.68 16.48
N SER A 83 -16.69 -29.54 15.65
CA SER A 83 -15.94 -30.72 16.10
C SER A 83 -14.46 -30.52 15.81
N ALA A 84 -13.65 -31.01 16.74
CA ALA A 84 -12.26 -30.67 16.94
C ALA A 84 -11.33 -31.03 15.76
N GLN A 85 -10.49 -30.08 15.36
CA GLN A 85 -9.25 -30.34 14.63
C GLN A 85 -8.08 -29.66 15.36
N GLN A 86 -7.01 -30.46 15.55
CA GLN A 86 -5.82 -30.12 16.32
C GLN A 86 -5.02 -28.98 15.67
N ALA A 87 -4.62 -28.00 16.48
CA ALA A 87 -3.75 -26.91 16.08
C ALA A 87 -2.36 -27.43 15.66
N THR A 88 -1.97 -27.19 14.40
CA THR A 88 -0.57 -27.15 14.00
C THR A 88 0.03 -25.84 14.54
N GLY A 89 1.20 -25.93 15.17
CA GLY A 89 1.71 -24.95 16.16
C GLY A 89 2.00 -23.51 15.72
N ASP A 90 1.59 -23.08 14.53
CA ASP A 90 1.72 -21.72 13.99
C ASP A 90 0.38 -21.05 13.66
N ILE A 91 -0.73 -21.80 13.74
CA ILE A 91 -2.08 -21.31 13.46
C ILE A 91 -2.87 -21.31 14.77
N VAL A 92 -3.22 -20.12 15.25
CA VAL A 92 -4.22 -20.00 16.32
C VAL A 92 -5.60 -20.19 15.69
N SER A 93 -6.06 -21.44 15.62
CA SER A 93 -7.38 -21.78 15.07
C SER A 93 -8.50 -21.06 15.81
N GLY A 94 -9.48 -20.51 15.08
CA GLY A 94 -10.68 -19.91 15.68
C GLY A 94 -10.71 -18.38 15.80
N ALA A 95 -9.89 -17.67 15.03
CA ALA A 95 -10.04 -16.22 14.89
C ALA A 95 -11.42 -15.89 14.27
N ASN A 96 -12.23 -15.10 14.97
CA ASN A 96 -13.47 -14.54 14.44
C ASN A 96 -13.19 -13.12 13.93
N SER A 97 -12.43 -13.02 12.83
CA SER A 97 -12.16 -11.74 12.17
C SER A 97 -13.41 -11.09 11.56
N GLY A 98 -14.50 -11.86 11.42
CA GLY A 98 -15.68 -11.44 10.67
C GLY A 98 -15.49 -11.46 9.16
N PHE A 99 -14.35 -11.96 8.65
CA PHE A 99 -14.12 -12.07 7.22
C PHE A 99 -15.04 -13.11 6.55
N PRO A 100 -15.37 -12.91 5.27
CA PRO A 100 -16.01 -13.93 4.46
C PRO A 100 -15.23 -15.25 4.51
N LYS A 101 -15.97 -16.37 4.44
CA LYS A 101 -15.39 -17.72 4.49
C LYS A 101 -15.24 -18.37 3.11
N THR A 102 -15.59 -17.64 2.05
CA THR A 102 -15.41 -18.05 0.65
C THR A 102 -14.68 -16.95 -0.13
N SER A 103 -14.05 -17.32 -1.24
CA SER A 103 -13.26 -16.38 -2.05
C SER A 103 -14.08 -15.53 -3.02
N ASP A 104 -15.40 -15.77 -3.13
CA ASP A 104 -16.30 -15.00 -3.99
C ASP A 104 -16.45 -13.53 -3.57
N ALA A 105 -16.20 -13.23 -2.29
CA ALA A 105 -16.29 -11.88 -1.79
C ALA A 105 -15.15 -11.00 -2.34
N PRO A 106 -15.46 -9.75 -2.75
CA PRO A 106 -14.44 -8.77 -3.15
C PRO A 106 -13.37 -8.58 -2.09
N GLY A 107 -12.15 -8.22 -2.51
CA GLY A 107 -11.03 -7.94 -1.62
C GLY A 107 -11.39 -6.94 -0.51
N GLU A 108 -12.22 -5.92 -0.79
CA GLU A 108 -12.67 -4.93 0.18
C GLU A 108 -13.39 -5.52 1.42
N HIS A 109 -13.91 -6.76 1.36
CA HIS A 109 -14.54 -7.43 2.51
C HIS A 109 -13.54 -8.06 3.48
N PHE A 110 -12.28 -8.14 3.10
CA PHE A 110 -11.20 -8.72 3.90
C PHE A 110 -10.33 -7.65 4.57
N GLU A 111 -10.80 -6.40 4.64
CA GLU A 111 -10.06 -5.32 5.30
C GLU A 111 -9.84 -5.62 6.79
N PRO A 112 -8.58 -5.73 7.25
CA PRO A 112 -8.29 -5.91 8.67
C PRO A 112 -8.55 -4.60 9.41
N ARG A 113 -9.70 -4.48 10.09
CA ARG A 113 -10.06 -3.29 10.85
C ARG A 113 -9.45 -3.31 12.25
N GLN A 114 -8.51 -2.42 12.53
CA GLN A 114 -7.93 -2.21 13.85
C GLN A 114 -7.17 -0.89 13.92
N THR A 115 -7.08 -0.27 15.10
CA THR A 115 -6.16 0.84 15.35
C THR A 115 -5.14 0.43 16.42
N ALA A 116 -4.05 1.18 16.57
CA ALA A 116 -3.04 0.90 17.57
C ALA A 116 -3.11 1.90 18.73
N THR A 117 -2.80 1.45 19.94
CA THR A 117 -2.61 2.35 21.10
C THR A 117 -1.27 3.10 21.04
N SER A 118 -0.35 2.64 20.18
CA SER A 118 0.97 3.22 19.94
C SER A 118 1.35 3.09 18.46
N GLU A 119 2.06 4.09 17.92
CA GLU A 119 2.68 4.02 16.59
C GLU A 119 4.08 3.36 16.62
N ASP A 120 4.51 2.87 17.79
CA ASP A 120 5.76 2.14 17.92
C ASP A 120 5.63 0.71 17.37
N TYR A 121 6.00 0.57 16.10
CA TYR A 121 6.09 -0.71 15.39
C TYR A 121 7.53 -1.20 15.24
N GLU A 122 8.46 -0.81 16.14
CA GLU A 122 9.80 -1.38 16.12
C GLU A 122 9.71 -2.92 16.31
N PRO A 123 10.23 -3.74 15.37
CA PRO A 123 10.17 -5.19 15.48
C PRO A 123 11.17 -5.73 16.49
N ASP A 124 10.76 -6.75 17.24
CA ASP A 124 11.64 -7.59 18.07
C ASP A 124 11.65 -9.03 17.52
N PRO A 125 12.63 -9.40 16.67
CA PRO A 125 12.69 -10.73 16.06
C PRO A 125 12.72 -11.88 17.08
N SER A 126 13.20 -11.63 18.30
CA SER A 126 13.26 -12.66 19.34
C SER A 126 11.89 -13.09 19.87
N LYS A 127 10.88 -12.24 19.68
CA LYS A 127 9.48 -12.48 20.04
C LYS A 127 8.62 -12.93 18.85
N SER A 128 9.21 -13.08 17.67
CA SER A 128 8.46 -13.45 16.48
C SER A 128 7.83 -14.84 16.63
N ILE A 129 6.54 -14.95 16.30
CA ILE A 129 5.87 -16.23 16.14
C ILE A 129 6.58 -17.00 15.02
N LYS A 130 6.82 -18.30 15.24
CA LYS A 130 7.35 -19.20 14.20
C LYS A 130 6.23 -19.62 13.27
N LEU A 131 6.48 -19.48 11.97
CA LEU A 131 5.53 -19.86 10.92
C LEU A 131 5.80 -21.29 10.41
N SER A 132 4.76 -21.95 9.90
CA SER A 132 4.93 -23.10 9.01
C SER A 132 5.73 -22.72 7.75
N PRO A 133 6.35 -23.70 7.06
CA PRO A 133 7.09 -23.44 5.82
C PRO A 133 6.29 -22.67 4.77
N GLU A 134 5.01 -22.97 4.60
CA GLU A 134 4.15 -22.39 3.59
C GLU A 134 3.82 -20.92 3.90
N ARG A 135 3.53 -20.62 5.17
CA ARG A 135 3.33 -19.23 5.66
C ARG A 135 4.62 -18.43 5.62
N GLN A 136 5.75 -19.05 5.97
CA GLN A 136 7.05 -18.41 5.88
C GLN A 136 7.37 -18.05 4.42
N ALA A 137 7.09 -18.94 3.46
CA ALA A 137 7.28 -18.66 2.04
C ALA A 137 6.43 -17.49 1.54
N LEU A 138 5.18 -17.36 2.02
CA LEU A 138 4.35 -16.18 1.75
C LEU A 138 5.01 -14.90 2.28
N VAL A 139 5.42 -14.88 3.54
CA VAL A 139 6.07 -13.71 4.16
C VAL A 139 7.37 -13.36 3.45
N ASP A 140 8.20 -14.35 3.11
CA ASP A 140 9.46 -14.14 2.39
C ASP A 140 9.24 -13.50 1.02
N ASP A 141 8.20 -13.92 0.29
CA ASP A 141 7.81 -13.30 -0.98
C ASP A 141 7.36 -11.84 -0.79
N ILE A 142 6.64 -11.53 0.29
CA ILE A 142 6.23 -10.17 0.62
C ILE A 142 7.44 -9.30 1.01
N ILE A 143 8.35 -9.79 1.84
CA ILE A 143 9.59 -9.07 2.20
C ILE A 143 10.47 -8.83 0.96
N ALA A 144 10.52 -9.78 0.03
CA ALA A 144 11.21 -9.61 -1.24
C ALA A 144 10.57 -8.52 -2.11
N LEU A 145 9.24 -8.40 -2.13
CA LEU A 145 8.54 -7.31 -2.82
C LEU A 145 8.91 -5.94 -2.23
N TYR A 146 8.89 -5.76 -0.91
CA TYR A 146 9.37 -4.54 -0.26
C TYR A 146 10.83 -4.23 -0.58
N SER A 147 11.65 -5.28 -0.68
CA SER A 147 13.07 -5.20 -1.01
C SER A 147 13.35 -4.99 -2.50
N CYS A 148 12.37 -4.48 -3.26
CA CYS A 148 12.50 -4.15 -4.69
C CYS A 148 12.87 -5.36 -5.56
N ALA A 149 12.41 -6.57 -5.20
CA ALA A 149 12.59 -7.77 -6.00
C ALA A 149 11.25 -8.32 -6.52
N PRO A 150 10.48 -7.55 -7.31
CA PRO A 150 9.22 -8.03 -7.87
C PRO A 150 9.45 -9.11 -8.92
N THR A 151 8.61 -10.14 -8.89
CA THR A 151 8.48 -11.15 -9.95
C THR A 151 7.02 -11.43 -10.19
N ILE A 152 6.68 -11.99 -11.35
CA ILE A 152 5.31 -12.44 -11.65
C ILE A 152 4.81 -13.40 -10.57
N SER A 153 5.63 -14.37 -10.15
CA SER A 153 5.23 -15.35 -9.14
C SER A 153 4.95 -14.72 -7.78
N ARG A 154 5.73 -13.72 -7.35
CA ARG A 154 5.47 -12.99 -6.10
C ARG A 154 4.19 -12.17 -6.17
N VAL A 155 3.93 -11.53 -7.30
CA VAL A 155 2.67 -10.78 -7.52
C VAL A 155 1.47 -11.73 -7.59
N LYS A 156 1.64 -12.97 -8.03
CA LYS A 156 0.58 -14.00 -7.98
C LYS A 156 0.22 -14.44 -6.55
N ARG A 157 0.98 -14.05 -5.51
CA ARG A 157 0.54 -14.16 -4.10
C ARG A 157 -0.69 -13.32 -3.78
N TYR A 158 -1.17 -12.51 -4.71
CA TYR A 158 -2.40 -11.76 -4.57
C TYR A 158 -3.47 -12.33 -5.48
N THR A 159 -4.71 -12.36 -5.00
CA THR A 159 -5.87 -12.70 -5.83
C THR A 159 -6.09 -11.60 -6.89
N PRO A 160 -6.73 -11.90 -8.03
CA PRO A 160 -7.04 -10.89 -9.05
C PRO A 160 -7.75 -9.64 -8.49
N ASP A 161 -8.64 -9.83 -7.52
CA ASP A 161 -9.47 -8.82 -6.87
C ASP A 161 -8.89 -8.29 -5.55
N CYS A 162 -7.58 -8.47 -5.32
CA CYS A 162 -6.95 -8.05 -4.08
C CYS A 162 -7.04 -6.53 -3.87
N VAL A 163 -6.99 -6.13 -2.60
CA VAL A 163 -6.75 -4.73 -2.20
C VAL A 163 -5.36 -4.59 -1.60
N TYR A 164 -4.60 -3.61 -2.07
CA TYR A 164 -3.37 -3.13 -1.47
C TYR A 164 -3.56 -1.69 -1.02
N ASP A 165 -3.39 -1.45 0.27
CA ASP A 165 -3.71 -0.19 0.93
C ASP A 165 -2.56 0.20 1.86
N ASP A 166 -1.83 1.24 1.48
CA ASP A 166 -0.76 1.82 2.28
C ASP A 166 -0.94 3.34 2.44
N GLN A 167 0.01 4.00 3.08
CA GLN A 167 -0.05 5.44 3.30
C GLN A 167 -0.03 6.31 2.01
N PHE A 168 0.32 5.74 0.86
CA PHE A 168 0.48 6.43 -0.44
C PHE A 168 -0.44 5.90 -1.54
N VAL A 169 -0.90 4.66 -1.43
CA VAL A 169 -1.56 3.94 -2.51
C VAL A 169 -2.81 3.23 -2.00
N TYR A 170 -3.84 3.24 -2.84
CA TYR A 170 -4.98 2.35 -2.73
C TYR A 170 -5.23 1.69 -4.08
N ALA A 171 -4.76 0.45 -4.23
CA ALA A 171 -4.91 -0.36 -5.43
C ALA A 171 -5.92 -1.47 -5.15
N ASN A 172 -7.01 -1.52 -5.90
CA ASN A 172 -8.10 -2.47 -5.70
C ASN A 172 -8.24 -3.49 -6.83
N ASP A 173 -7.12 -3.88 -7.41
CA ASP A 173 -6.96 -5.09 -8.20
C ASP A 173 -5.47 -5.45 -8.28
N ARG A 174 -5.20 -6.68 -8.71
CA ARG A 174 -3.83 -7.17 -8.87
C ARG A 174 -3.03 -6.38 -9.90
N TYR A 175 -3.67 -5.89 -10.96
CA TYR A 175 -2.99 -5.10 -12.01
C TYR A 175 -2.38 -3.80 -11.47
N LYS A 176 -3.16 -3.01 -10.74
CA LYS A 176 -2.74 -1.75 -10.12
C LYS A 176 -1.68 -1.99 -9.05
N MET A 177 -1.89 -3.02 -8.23
CA MET A 177 -0.97 -3.42 -7.17
C MET A 177 0.38 -3.88 -7.75
N ALA A 178 0.36 -4.70 -8.81
CA ALA A 178 1.55 -5.09 -9.56
C ALA A 178 2.31 -3.87 -10.07
N GLY A 179 1.59 -2.88 -10.60
CA GLY A 179 2.14 -1.60 -11.04
C GLY A 179 3.02 -0.92 -9.98
N GLN A 180 2.59 -0.95 -8.72
CA GLN A 180 3.36 -0.37 -7.62
C GLN A 180 4.63 -1.17 -7.36
N TRP A 181 4.53 -2.49 -7.22
CA TRP A 181 5.71 -3.32 -6.95
C TRP A 181 6.76 -3.24 -8.04
N PHE A 182 6.36 -3.25 -9.31
CA PHE A 182 7.30 -3.09 -10.43
C PHE A 182 7.84 -1.66 -10.57
N ALA A 183 7.18 -0.65 -9.97
CA ALA A 183 7.68 0.72 -9.93
C ALA A 183 8.77 0.94 -8.87
N LEU A 184 8.74 0.23 -7.73
CA LEU A 184 9.70 0.44 -6.64
C LEU A 184 11.18 0.38 -7.07
N PRO A 185 11.65 -0.62 -7.86
CA PRO A 185 13.06 -0.69 -8.27
C PRO A 185 13.50 0.45 -9.19
N LYS A 186 12.54 1.17 -9.81
CA LYS A 186 12.81 2.36 -10.63
C LYS A 186 12.99 3.59 -9.75
N LEU A 187 12.27 3.68 -8.63
CA LEU A 187 12.33 4.79 -7.69
C LEU A 187 13.53 4.70 -6.72
N PHE A 188 13.86 3.47 -6.30
CA PHE A 188 14.88 3.20 -5.30
C PHE A 188 16.12 2.54 -5.92
N SER A 189 17.30 2.91 -5.42
CA SER A 189 18.57 2.26 -5.76
C SER A 189 18.92 1.12 -4.80
N ALA A 190 18.36 1.13 -3.59
CA ALA A 190 18.45 0.05 -2.62
C ALA A 190 17.18 0.00 -1.76
N SER A 191 16.81 -1.20 -1.33
CA SER A 191 15.77 -1.44 -0.34
C SER A 191 16.19 -2.60 0.55
N ILE A 192 16.28 -2.35 1.85
CA ILE A 192 16.80 -3.28 2.86
C ILE A 192 15.70 -3.53 3.89
N ASN A 193 15.37 -4.80 4.07
CA ASN A 193 14.61 -5.23 5.22
C ASN A 193 15.55 -5.29 6.43
N GLU A 194 15.37 -4.38 7.37
CA GLU A 194 16.23 -4.27 8.56
C GLU A 194 15.84 -5.31 9.60
N SER A 195 14.52 -5.52 9.79
CA SER A 195 13.96 -6.56 10.65
C SER A 195 12.46 -6.70 10.44
N TYR A 196 11.90 -7.84 10.85
CA TYR A 196 10.46 -8.02 11.03
C TYR A 196 10.17 -8.91 12.24
N GLN A 197 8.94 -8.84 12.74
CA GLN A 197 8.43 -9.67 13.84
C GLN A 197 7.00 -10.09 13.51
N ILE A 198 6.75 -11.40 13.38
CA ILE A 198 5.40 -11.94 13.26
C ILE A 198 4.72 -11.81 14.62
N ILE A 199 3.59 -11.11 14.67
CA ILE A 199 2.83 -10.87 15.91
C ILE A 199 1.46 -11.56 15.90
N ARG A 200 1.01 -12.05 14.74
CA ARG A 200 -0.20 -12.85 14.61
C ARG A 200 -0.12 -13.75 13.38
N SER A 201 -0.56 -15.00 13.54
CA SER A 201 -0.77 -15.96 12.46
C SER A 201 -1.96 -16.85 12.84
N ASP A 202 -3.05 -16.73 12.10
CA ASP A 202 -4.25 -17.56 12.25
C ASP A 202 -4.89 -17.86 10.90
N ASP A 203 -6.04 -18.54 10.92
CA ASP A 203 -6.79 -18.98 9.74
C ASP A 203 -7.15 -17.83 8.78
N ASP A 204 -7.26 -16.60 9.30
CA ASP A 204 -7.78 -15.47 8.53
C ASP A 204 -6.67 -14.52 8.08
N MET A 205 -5.57 -14.38 8.84
CA MET A 205 -4.48 -13.47 8.47
C MET A 205 -3.10 -13.82 9.04
N ILE A 206 -2.08 -13.20 8.44
CA ILE A 206 -0.75 -13.02 9.01
C ILE A 206 -0.54 -11.52 9.26
N GLN A 207 0.03 -11.16 10.40
CA GLN A 207 0.36 -9.77 10.70
C GLN A 207 1.72 -9.68 11.37
N PHE A 208 2.50 -8.70 10.93
CA PHE A 208 3.87 -8.53 11.38
C PHE A 208 4.26 -7.04 11.44
N LYS A 209 5.13 -6.73 12.39
CA LYS A 209 5.85 -5.46 12.40
C LYS A 209 6.99 -5.55 11.40
N ASN A 210 7.21 -4.51 10.63
CA ASN A 210 8.25 -4.46 9.61
C ASN A 210 9.07 -3.18 9.74
N LYS A 211 10.39 -3.29 9.61
CA LYS A 211 11.31 -2.16 9.50
C LYS A 211 12.04 -2.21 8.17
N GLN A 212 11.79 -1.22 7.33
CA GLN A 212 12.29 -1.18 5.97
C GLN A 212 13.02 0.14 5.70
N SER A 213 14.17 0.03 5.04
CA SER A 213 14.98 1.16 4.59
C SER A 213 15.02 1.22 3.08
N TRP A 214 14.64 2.37 2.49
CA TRP A 214 14.73 2.62 1.06
C TRP A 214 15.69 3.76 0.75
N THR A 215 16.62 3.53 -0.16
CA THR A 215 17.52 4.55 -0.71
C THR A 215 17.00 5.01 -2.06
N PHE A 216 16.70 6.30 -2.19
CA PHE A 216 16.20 6.86 -3.44
C PHE A 216 17.29 6.86 -4.51
N ARG A 217 16.91 6.57 -5.76
CA ARG A 217 17.87 6.46 -6.88
C ARG A 217 18.50 7.79 -7.28
N LEU A 218 17.74 8.87 -7.23
CA LEU A 218 18.17 10.19 -7.73
C LEU A 218 18.68 11.14 -6.64
N ILE A 219 18.50 10.79 -5.37
CA ILE A 219 18.93 11.61 -4.24
C ILE A 219 19.64 10.72 -3.21
N PRO A 220 20.77 11.14 -2.62
CA PRO A 220 21.53 10.35 -1.65
C PRO A 220 20.83 10.39 -0.28
N LYS A 221 19.60 9.91 -0.23
CA LYS A 221 18.79 9.85 0.99
C LYS A 221 18.24 8.46 1.16
N THR A 222 18.34 7.98 2.39
CA THR A 222 17.69 6.77 2.86
C THR A 222 16.58 7.15 3.81
N ALA A 223 15.39 6.59 3.60
CA ALA A 223 14.27 6.69 4.52
C ALA A 223 14.08 5.33 5.18
N THR A 224 13.97 5.31 6.51
CA THR A 224 13.65 4.11 7.29
C THR A 224 12.26 4.26 7.89
N ILE A 225 11.40 3.29 7.69
CA ILE A 225 10.02 3.28 8.19
C ILE A 225 9.78 1.98 8.95
N THR A 226 9.08 2.11 10.08
CA THR A 226 8.50 1.01 10.83
C THR A 226 7.00 1.01 10.57
N GLY A 227 6.41 -0.15 10.36
CA GLY A 227 4.99 -0.27 10.08
C GLY A 227 4.41 -1.61 10.52
N LEU A 228 3.10 -1.65 10.63
CA LEU A 228 2.33 -2.86 10.84
C LEU A 228 1.75 -3.33 9.50
N VAL A 229 2.18 -4.50 9.06
CA VAL A 229 1.71 -5.14 7.83
C VAL A 229 0.69 -6.21 8.19
N SER A 230 -0.47 -6.17 7.55
CA SER A 230 -1.54 -7.15 7.73
C SER A 230 -1.92 -7.77 6.38
N LEU A 231 -1.84 -9.10 6.32
CA LEU A 231 -2.13 -9.91 5.14
C LEU A 231 -3.38 -10.76 5.42
N SER A 232 -4.54 -10.31 4.98
CA SER A 232 -5.76 -11.12 5.02
C SER A 232 -5.71 -12.17 3.92
N LEU A 233 -5.83 -13.43 4.32
CA LEU A 233 -5.66 -14.57 3.44
C LEU A 233 -6.94 -14.87 2.66
N ASP A 234 -6.75 -15.37 1.44
CA ASP A 234 -7.83 -15.88 0.62
C ASP A 234 -8.35 -17.24 1.17
N PRO A 235 -9.66 -17.40 1.44
CA PRO A 235 -10.20 -18.62 2.06
C PRO A 235 -9.95 -19.91 1.27
N GLU A 236 -9.89 -19.85 -0.06
CA GLU A 236 -9.67 -21.03 -0.91
C GLU A 236 -8.20 -21.48 -0.94
N SER A 237 -7.25 -20.55 -0.85
CA SER A 237 -5.82 -20.85 -0.98
C SER A 237 -5.03 -20.85 0.32
N ARG A 238 -5.58 -20.36 1.44
CA ARG A 238 -4.88 -20.22 2.73
C ARG A 238 -4.30 -21.52 3.31
N ASP A 239 -4.83 -22.67 2.92
CA ASP A 239 -4.41 -23.99 3.39
C ASP A 239 -3.60 -24.75 2.31
N THR A 240 -3.13 -24.04 1.27
CA THR A 240 -2.33 -24.61 0.17
C THR A 240 -0.86 -24.16 0.27
N GLU A 241 0.02 -24.84 -0.46
CA GLU A 241 1.44 -24.44 -0.56
C GLU A 241 1.62 -23.04 -1.17
N PHE A 242 0.63 -22.59 -1.96
CA PHE A 242 0.64 -21.28 -2.60
C PHE A 242 -0.53 -20.41 -2.12
N MET A 243 -0.42 -19.94 -0.89
CA MET A 243 -1.38 -19.01 -0.30
C MET A 243 -1.46 -17.69 -1.07
N GLN A 244 -2.69 -17.19 -1.22
CA GLN A 244 -2.96 -15.87 -1.78
C GLN A 244 -3.54 -14.89 -0.74
N ILE A 245 -3.38 -13.61 -1.03
CA ILE A 245 -3.78 -12.48 -0.22
C ILE A 245 -4.98 -11.79 -0.87
N LYS A 246 -6.04 -11.60 -0.08
CA LYS A 246 -7.23 -10.79 -0.44
C LYS A 246 -7.04 -9.33 -0.09
N TYR A 247 -6.40 -9.04 1.04
CA TYR A 247 -6.16 -7.67 1.49
C TYR A 247 -4.77 -7.53 2.11
N HIS A 248 -4.03 -6.53 1.65
CA HIS A 248 -2.74 -6.15 2.18
C HIS A 248 -2.85 -4.72 2.72
N LYS A 249 -2.69 -4.57 4.03
CA LYS A 249 -2.73 -3.28 4.72
C LYS A 249 -1.37 -2.95 5.33
N ASP A 250 -0.85 -1.78 4.96
CA ASP A 250 0.34 -1.17 5.57
C ASP A 250 -0.04 0.02 6.40
N GLN A 251 0.17 -0.11 7.70
CA GLN A 251 -0.12 0.95 8.64
C GLN A 251 1.19 1.53 9.19
N ALA A 252 1.44 2.80 8.87
CA ALA A 252 2.56 3.57 9.41
C ALA A 252 2.08 4.60 10.46
N ASN A 253 0.78 4.92 10.51
CA ASN A 253 0.19 5.85 11.48
C ASN A 253 -1.27 5.51 11.81
N ASP A 254 -1.85 6.25 12.76
CA ASP A 254 -3.23 6.06 13.24
C ASP A 254 -4.34 6.42 12.22
N LYS A 255 -4.06 7.27 11.23
CA LYS A 255 -5.07 7.78 10.27
C LYS A 255 -5.25 6.93 9.03
N ASP A 256 -4.47 5.87 8.87
CA ASP A 256 -4.45 5.07 7.65
C ASP A 256 -5.79 4.35 7.37
N TYR A 257 -6.73 4.26 8.33
CA TYR A 257 -8.06 3.62 8.17
C TYR A 257 -9.22 4.54 7.80
N SER A 258 -9.00 5.85 7.75
CA SER A 258 -10.10 6.79 7.57
C SER A 258 -10.73 6.73 6.17
N HIS A 259 -10.02 6.23 5.13
CA HIS A 259 -10.46 6.18 3.71
C HIS A 259 -11.24 7.43 3.23
N GLU A 260 -10.95 8.57 3.85
CA GLU A 260 -11.72 9.80 3.71
C GLU A 260 -10.83 10.93 3.22
N GLY A 261 -11.47 11.92 2.59
CA GLY A 261 -10.83 13.15 2.16
C GLY A 261 -9.98 13.05 0.89
N LEU A 262 -9.36 14.19 0.56
CA LEU A 262 -8.61 14.39 -0.68
C LEU A 262 -7.37 13.48 -0.79
N GLY A 263 -6.74 13.18 0.35
CA GLY A 263 -5.59 12.29 0.40
C GLY A 263 -5.93 10.89 -0.14
N PHE A 264 -7.06 10.33 0.27
CA PHE A 264 -7.50 9.03 -0.22
C PHE A 264 -7.85 9.01 -1.72
N SER A 265 -8.57 10.03 -2.20
CA SER A 265 -8.87 10.17 -3.65
C SER A 265 -7.59 10.22 -4.48
N PHE A 266 -6.55 10.87 -3.95
CA PHE A 266 -5.25 10.93 -4.58
C PHE A 266 -4.51 9.60 -4.57
N LYS A 267 -4.52 8.84 -3.46
CA LYS A 267 -3.95 7.47 -3.41
C LYS A 267 -4.53 6.58 -4.53
N LYS A 268 -5.85 6.64 -4.71
CA LYS A 268 -6.55 5.89 -5.76
C LYS A 268 -6.16 6.37 -7.15
N TRP A 269 -6.14 7.68 -7.36
CA TRP A 269 -5.71 8.27 -8.64
C TRP A 269 -4.26 7.89 -8.98
N GLN A 270 -3.35 7.91 -8.01
CA GLN A 270 -1.96 7.50 -8.18
C GLN A 270 -1.89 6.02 -8.62
N ALA A 271 -2.63 5.14 -7.96
CA ALA A 271 -2.70 3.72 -8.32
C ALA A 271 -3.19 3.51 -9.76
N ASP A 272 -4.23 4.25 -10.17
CA ASP A 272 -4.83 4.18 -11.49
C ASP A 272 -3.92 4.69 -12.61
N ASN A 273 -2.94 5.55 -12.31
CA ASN A 273 -2.09 6.19 -13.33
C ASN A 273 -0.66 5.65 -13.37
N VAL A 274 -0.08 5.19 -12.26
CA VAL A 274 1.27 4.59 -12.27
C VAL A 274 1.36 3.47 -13.30
N VAL A 275 0.40 2.54 -13.31
CA VAL A 275 0.36 1.43 -14.28
C VAL A 275 0.36 1.88 -15.75
N LYS A 276 -0.18 3.07 -16.07
CA LYS A 276 -0.24 3.57 -17.45
C LYS A 276 1.10 4.11 -17.95
N HIS A 277 1.97 4.51 -17.03
CA HIS A 277 3.29 5.08 -17.31
C HIS A 277 4.42 4.08 -17.02
N MET A 278 4.08 2.89 -16.56
CA MET A 278 5.03 1.83 -16.28
C MET A 278 5.35 1.03 -17.52
N ASP A 279 6.57 1.23 -18.03
CA ASP A 279 7.17 0.32 -19.02
C ASP A 279 7.75 -0.90 -18.30
N ALA A 280 6.90 -1.88 -18.00
CA ALA A 280 7.27 -3.16 -17.37
C ALA A 280 6.54 -4.30 -18.09
N PRO A 281 7.23 -5.12 -18.90
CA PRO A 281 6.57 -6.17 -19.70
C PRO A 281 5.83 -7.20 -18.83
N GLU A 282 6.24 -7.38 -17.58
CA GLU A 282 5.61 -8.27 -16.60
C GLU A 282 4.17 -7.85 -16.27
N LEU A 283 3.82 -6.56 -16.41
CA LEU A 283 2.45 -6.09 -16.16
C LEU A 283 1.43 -6.65 -17.14
N LYS A 284 1.87 -7.09 -18.32
CA LYS A 284 1.00 -7.71 -19.33
C LYS A 284 0.30 -8.97 -18.78
N GLU A 285 0.99 -9.71 -17.92
CA GLU A 285 0.47 -10.92 -17.27
C GLU A 285 -0.77 -10.64 -16.41
N PHE A 286 -0.92 -9.40 -15.92
CA PHE A 286 -1.97 -9.02 -14.98
C PHE A 286 -3.05 -8.13 -15.62
N GLU A 287 -2.97 -7.87 -16.93
CA GLU A 287 -3.93 -6.98 -17.58
C GLU A 287 -5.38 -7.50 -17.52
N GLU A 288 -5.57 -8.82 -17.50
CA GLU A 288 -6.88 -9.45 -17.38
C GLU A 288 -7.52 -9.22 -16.00
N ASP A 289 -6.71 -8.90 -14.98
CA ASP A 289 -7.19 -8.62 -13.62
C ASP A 289 -7.72 -7.19 -13.45
N LYS A 290 -7.60 -6.34 -14.48
CA LYS A 290 -8.13 -4.97 -14.46
C LYS A 290 -9.64 -5.01 -14.17
N GLY A 291 -10.04 -4.52 -13.01
CA GLY A 291 -11.48 -4.52 -12.68
C GLY A 291 -12.01 -5.77 -11.99
N ALA A 292 -11.16 -6.76 -11.69
CA ALA A 292 -11.60 -8.03 -11.12
C ALA A 292 -12.39 -7.83 -9.82
N ASN A 293 -13.65 -8.31 -9.83
CA ASN A 293 -14.59 -8.39 -8.70
C ASN A 293 -14.56 -7.19 -7.72
N LYS A 294 -14.50 -5.96 -8.25
CA LYS A 294 -14.34 -4.77 -7.41
C LYS A 294 -15.63 -4.33 -6.75
N GLU A 295 -15.53 -3.92 -5.50
CA GLU A 295 -16.53 -3.06 -4.88
C GLU A 295 -16.03 -1.61 -4.79
N HIS A 296 -16.94 -0.68 -4.52
CA HIS A 296 -16.52 0.60 -3.97
C HIS A 296 -15.87 0.40 -2.60
N VAL A 297 -14.83 1.21 -2.34
CA VAL A 297 -14.23 1.35 -1.00
C VAL A 297 -15.31 1.43 0.05
N ARG A 298 -15.26 0.51 0.99
CA ARG A 298 -16.18 0.48 2.12
C ARG A 298 -15.83 1.64 3.03
N LYS A 299 -16.82 2.48 3.32
CA LYS A 299 -16.66 3.63 4.20
C LYS A 299 -17.09 3.26 5.60
N TYR A 300 -16.22 3.47 6.56
CA TYR A 300 -16.43 3.09 7.94
C TYR A 300 -16.36 4.29 8.90
N GLY A 301 -16.70 5.49 8.43
CA GLY A 301 -16.57 6.71 9.23
C GLY A 301 -15.11 7.03 9.56
N THR A 302 -14.85 7.49 10.79
CA THR A 302 -13.59 8.13 11.21
C THR A 302 -12.34 7.23 11.22
N GLY A 303 -12.47 5.92 10.96
CA GLY A 303 -11.36 4.97 11.08
C GLY A 303 -10.98 4.63 12.53
N ALA A 304 -11.81 5.04 13.51
CA ALA A 304 -11.64 4.76 14.94
C ALA A 304 -12.60 3.64 15.41
N GLU A 305 -12.75 3.45 16.72
CA GLU A 305 -13.62 2.42 17.30
C GLU A 305 -15.07 2.59 16.85
N GLU A 306 -15.56 3.82 16.73
CA GLU A 306 -16.90 4.15 16.21
C GLU A 306 -17.08 3.71 14.75
N GLY A 307 -15.96 3.56 14.03
CA GLY A 307 -15.85 3.03 12.68
C GLY A 307 -15.51 1.55 12.61
N ALA A 308 -15.77 0.79 13.68
CA ALA A 308 -15.45 -0.63 13.79
C ALA A 308 -13.96 -0.98 13.64
N ALA A 309 -13.05 -0.05 13.97
CA ALA A 309 -11.61 -0.29 14.03
C ALA A 309 -11.12 -0.27 15.49
N PRO A 310 -11.25 -1.39 16.23
CA PRO A 310 -10.91 -1.45 17.66
C PRO A 310 -9.44 -1.13 17.91
N LYS A 311 -9.14 -0.42 19.00
CA LYS A 311 -7.76 -0.18 19.42
C LYS A 311 -7.14 -1.45 19.98
N LYS A 312 -5.91 -1.75 19.54
CA LYS A 312 -5.10 -2.87 20.00
C LYS A 312 -3.75 -2.38 20.50
N ASP A 313 -3.26 -3.03 21.55
CA ASP A 313 -1.91 -2.81 22.05
C ASP A 313 -0.95 -3.81 21.41
N PHE A 314 -0.02 -3.30 20.60
CA PHE A 314 1.01 -4.09 19.94
C PHE A 314 2.37 -4.00 20.63
N THR A 315 2.48 -3.29 21.76
CA THR A 315 3.75 -3.12 22.49
C THR A 315 4.13 -4.36 23.32
N ALA A 316 3.13 -5.13 23.74
CA ALA A 316 3.30 -6.35 24.52
C ALA A 316 3.46 -7.64 23.67
N ALA A 317 3.29 -7.54 22.35
CA ALA A 317 3.38 -8.66 21.40
C ALA A 317 4.82 -8.92 20.93
#